data_AF-A0A933ZEK8-F1
#
_entry.id   AF-A0A933ZEK8-F1
#
_cell.length_a   1.000
_cell.length_b   1.000
_cell.length_c   1.000
_cell.angle_alpha   90.00
_cell.angle_beta   90.00
_cell.angle_gamma   90.00
#
_symmetry.space_group_name_H-M   'P 1'
#
loop_
_entity.id
_entity.type
_entity.pdbx_description
1 polymer ?
#
loop_
_entity_poly.entity_id
_entity_poly.type
_entity_poly.pdbx_seq_one_letter_code
_entity_poly.pdbx_strand_id
1 'polypeptide(L)'
;MENESPARTTPRPGEDKPPNAAKPAGHDPIRTPVTRPPILASDALREEVAPLEPGRIALRFWVLGLGLAIAVSGLAVHLKWAPGTPEHAQIAWAVAAVVLVAAIVPYKARGALIVLAGLATIALGLFGRGPLADLVVPKITSVGVEISRVLAATVLPAALLFRARYRAYRGARIALIVGLVLAVPAAVHAGLVVASGPMAARLTSGLAILSILASCIGFMGAGTTGASTAWAVTVVVAFGADVAVRAVWMNAGNQAGIAQVHAGVMLMLTCALVTIGLFKGLASLFAVDARLVDVLGKEEEPNPASEAGEGSD
;
A
#
# COMPACT_ATOMS: atom_id res chain seq x y z
N MET A 1 52.08 -33.01 -19.47
CA MET A 1 51.23 -32.20 -18.58
C MET A 1 49.98 -33.03 -18.29
N GLU A 2 50.05 -34.14 -17.53
CA GLU A 2 50.53 -34.26 -16.14
C GLU A 2 50.02 -33.06 -15.32
N ASN A 3 49.11 -33.18 -14.36
CA ASN A 3 49.12 -34.16 -13.28
C ASN A 3 47.72 -34.37 -12.66
N GLU A 4 47.54 -35.57 -12.12
CA GLU A 4 46.37 -36.11 -11.43
C GLU A 4 46.05 -35.39 -10.11
N SER A 5 44.77 -35.38 -9.69
CA SER A 5 44.39 -35.82 -8.33
C SER A 5 42.87 -35.93 -8.15
N PRO A 6 42.29 -37.16 -8.18
CA PRO A 6 41.00 -37.46 -7.58
C PRO A 6 41.21 -37.95 -6.14
N ALA A 7 40.82 -37.13 -5.16
CA ALA A 7 40.88 -37.54 -3.76
C ALA A 7 39.83 -38.62 -3.47
N ARG A 8 40.35 -39.85 -3.34
CA ARG A 8 39.66 -41.07 -2.90
C ARG A 8 38.90 -40.87 -1.60
N THR A 9 37.67 -41.35 -1.64
CA THR A 9 36.87 -41.84 -0.52
C THR A 9 37.61 -42.91 0.28
N THR A 10 37.78 -42.70 1.58
CA THR A 10 38.10 -43.75 2.55
C THR A 10 36.79 -44.24 3.20
N PRO A 11 36.45 -45.53 3.09
CA PRO A 11 35.42 -46.14 3.92
C PRO A 11 36.00 -46.35 5.32
N ARG A 12 35.36 -45.78 6.35
CA ARG A 12 35.69 -46.09 7.75
C ARG A 12 35.27 -47.53 8.06
N PRO A 13 36.18 -48.41 8.53
CA PRO A 13 35.84 -49.74 9.01
C PRO A 13 35.41 -49.69 10.47
N GLY A 14 34.35 -50.43 10.80
CA GLY A 14 34.06 -50.89 12.16
C GLY A 14 33.39 -49.86 13.06
N GLU A 15 32.06 -49.78 12.97
CA GLU A 15 31.27 -49.33 14.12
C GLU A 15 30.39 -50.50 14.55
N ASP A 16 30.88 -51.18 15.58
CA ASP A 16 30.23 -52.28 16.27
C ASP A 16 28.83 -51.88 16.68
N LYS A 17 27.86 -52.69 16.25
CA LYS A 17 26.46 -52.54 16.60
C LYS A 17 26.28 -53.11 18.02
N PRO A 18 26.01 -52.30 19.06
CA PRO A 18 25.72 -52.86 20.38
C PRO A 18 24.40 -53.65 20.33
N PRO A 19 24.26 -54.69 21.18
CA PRO A 19 23.08 -55.53 21.22
C PRO A 19 21.85 -54.72 21.60
N ASN A 20 20.70 -55.08 21.00
CA ASN A 20 19.36 -54.57 21.27
C ASN A 20 19.12 -54.37 22.78
N ALA A 21 19.35 -53.15 23.26
CA ALA A 21 18.90 -52.73 24.57
C ALA A 21 17.39 -52.46 24.49
N ALA A 22 16.66 -53.12 25.40
CA ALA A 22 15.22 -53.06 25.51
C ALA A 22 14.69 -51.61 25.44
N LYS A 23 13.66 -51.42 24.61
CA LYS A 23 12.89 -50.19 24.46
C LYS A 23 12.42 -49.71 25.84
N PRO A 24 12.94 -48.60 26.39
CA PRO A 24 12.44 -48.06 27.64
C PRO A 24 10.98 -47.63 27.43
N ALA A 25 10.12 -47.99 28.38
CA ALA A 25 8.76 -47.51 28.44
C ALA A 25 8.75 -45.97 28.38
N GLY A 26 7.81 -45.43 27.61
CA GLY A 26 7.76 -44.03 27.18
C GLY A 26 8.02 -43.02 28.29
N HIS A 27 9.12 -42.28 28.15
CA HIS A 27 9.13 -40.88 28.55
C HIS A 27 8.75 -40.09 27.31
N ASP A 28 7.57 -39.47 27.33
CA ASP A 28 7.27 -38.38 26.42
C ASP A 28 8.44 -37.39 26.51
N PRO A 29 9.10 -37.03 25.40
CA PRO A 29 10.18 -36.06 25.46
C PRO A 29 9.59 -34.79 26.05
N ILE A 30 10.07 -34.42 27.24
CA ILE A 30 9.77 -33.14 27.85
C ILE A 30 10.13 -32.10 26.80
N ARG A 31 9.12 -31.51 26.17
CA ARG A 31 9.30 -30.43 25.20
C ARG A 31 9.93 -29.29 25.98
N THR A 32 11.25 -29.20 25.94
CA THR A 32 11.97 -28.04 26.44
C THR A 32 11.36 -26.84 25.74
N PRO A 33 10.78 -25.86 26.47
CA PRO A 33 10.20 -24.69 25.85
C PRO A 33 11.29 -24.08 24.98
N VAL A 34 10.99 -23.87 23.69
CA VAL A 34 11.91 -23.24 22.74
C VAL A 34 12.24 -21.85 23.30
N THR A 35 13.36 -21.76 24.01
CA THR A 35 13.88 -20.52 24.56
C THR A 35 14.33 -19.71 23.37
N ARG A 36 13.50 -18.75 22.96
CA ARG A 36 13.90 -17.77 21.96
C ARG A 36 15.16 -17.08 22.50
N PRO A 37 16.22 -16.93 21.68
CA PRO A 37 17.44 -16.26 22.12
C PRO A 37 17.10 -14.88 22.69
N PRO A 38 17.83 -14.42 23.72
CA PRO A 38 17.58 -13.11 24.32
C PRO A 38 17.63 -12.04 23.23
N ILE A 39 16.51 -11.33 23.09
CA ILE A 39 16.39 -10.23 22.13
C ILE A 39 17.33 -9.14 22.61
N LEU A 40 18.35 -8.81 21.81
CA LEU A 40 19.26 -7.71 22.11
C LEU A 40 18.46 -6.40 22.08
N ALA A 41 18.77 -5.47 23.00
CA ALA A 41 18.09 -4.17 23.05
C ALA A 41 18.17 -3.41 21.70
N SER A 42 19.25 -3.62 20.95
CA SER A 42 19.42 -3.11 19.58
C SER A 42 18.42 -3.71 18.58
N ASP A 43 18.02 -4.97 18.72
CA ASP A 43 17.03 -5.62 17.85
C ASP A 43 15.61 -5.17 18.19
N ALA A 44 15.32 -4.92 19.47
CA ALA A 44 14.06 -4.29 19.88
C ALA A 44 13.93 -2.87 19.28
N LEU A 45 14.98 -2.06 19.35
CA LEU A 45 15.00 -0.73 18.73
C LEU A 45 14.82 -0.80 17.20
N ARG A 46 15.47 -1.76 16.53
CA ARG A 46 15.34 -1.97 15.07
C ARG A 46 13.92 -2.36 14.66
N GLU A 47 13.24 -3.19 15.47
CA GLU A 47 11.86 -3.58 15.19
C GLU A 47 10.89 -2.40 15.33
N GLU A 48 11.15 -1.48 16.27
CA GLU A 48 10.37 -0.26 16.42
C GLU A 48 10.60 0.74 15.27
N VAL A 49 11.84 0.89 14.80
CA VAL A 49 12.17 1.87 13.75
C VAL A 49 11.81 1.38 12.34
N ALA A 50 12.01 0.10 12.04
CA ALA A 50 11.77 -0.48 10.72
C ALA A 50 11.09 -1.86 10.80
N PRO A 51 9.81 -1.94 11.18
CA PRO A 51 9.10 -3.21 11.35
C PRO A 51 9.01 -4.01 10.03
N LEU A 52 9.09 -5.33 10.10
CA LEU A 52 8.91 -6.22 8.93
C LEU A 52 7.47 -6.21 8.42
N GLU A 53 6.52 -6.09 9.35
CA GLU A 53 5.08 -6.11 9.06
C GLU A 53 4.42 -4.83 9.59
N PRO A 54 4.68 -3.66 8.97
CA PRO A 54 4.18 -2.39 9.47
C PRO A 54 2.65 -2.42 9.57
N GLY A 55 2.15 -2.08 10.77
CA GLY A 55 0.73 -1.94 11.04
C GLY A 55 -0.09 -3.20 10.83
N ARG A 56 0.47 -4.41 11.03
CA ARG A 56 -0.23 -5.70 10.81
C ARG A 56 -1.68 -5.73 11.30
N ILE A 57 -1.91 -5.25 12.53
CA ILE A 57 -3.24 -5.22 13.18
C ILE A 57 -4.10 -4.12 12.57
N ALA A 58 -3.62 -2.87 12.53
CA ALA A 58 -4.36 -1.74 11.98
C ALA A 58 -4.78 -1.97 10.52
N LEU A 59 -3.88 -2.46 9.67
CA LEU A 59 -4.16 -2.78 8.27
C LEU A 59 -5.16 -3.93 8.13
N ARG A 60 -5.25 -4.84 9.10
CA ARG A 60 -6.28 -5.88 9.08
C ARG A 60 -7.66 -5.26 9.31
N PHE A 61 -7.79 -4.37 10.28
CA PHE A 61 -9.03 -3.65 10.55
C PHE A 61 -9.46 -2.76 9.38
N TRP A 62 -8.51 -2.04 8.76
CA TRP A 62 -8.81 -1.26 7.56
C TRP A 62 -9.30 -2.12 6.40
N VAL A 63 -8.66 -3.27 6.15
CA VAL A 63 -9.09 -4.21 5.11
C VAL A 63 -10.49 -4.77 5.39
N LEU A 64 -10.79 -5.12 6.64
CA LEU A 64 -12.13 -5.56 7.05
C LEU A 64 -13.16 -4.46 6.86
N GLY A 65 -12.88 -3.24 7.32
CA GLY A 65 -13.77 -2.09 7.20
C GLY A 65 -14.05 -1.73 5.73
N LEU A 66 -13.02 -1.70 4.89
CA LEU A 66 -13.16 -1.44 3.45
C LEU A 66 -13.93 -2.57 2.76
N GLY A 67 -13.65 -3.84 3.08
CA GLY A 67 -14.39 -4.98 2.55
C GLY A 67 -15.87 -4.94 2.93
N LEU A 68 -16.18 -4.59 4.17
CA LEU A 68 -17.56 -4.43 4.64
C LEU A 68 -18.25 -3.24 3.95
N ALA A 69 -17.56 -2.12 3.76
CA ALA A 69 -18.11 -0.97 3.05
C ALA A 69 -18.47 -1.31 1.58
N ILE A 70 -17.64 -2.11 0.91
CA ILE A 70 -17.94 -2.62 -0.44
C ILE A 70 -19.11 -3.62 -0.40
N ALA A 71 -19.24 -4.46 0.64
CA ALA A 71 -20.39 -5.33 0.78
C ALA A 71 -21.71 -4.54 0.96
N VAL A 72 -21.66 -3.47 1.75
CA VAL A 72 -22.79 -2.55 1.96
C VAL A 72 -23.16 -1.83 0.67
N SER A 73 -22.20 -1.45 -0.16
CA SER A 73 -22.50 -0.84 -1.46
C SER A 73 -23.21 -1.82 -2.40
N GLY A 74 -22.77 -3.09 -2.45
CA GLY A 74 -23.47 -4.16 -3.16
C GLY A 74 -24.90 -4.37 -2.65
N LEU A 75 -25.10 -4.31 -1.33
CA LEU A 75 -26.43 -4.37 -0.71
C LEU A 75 -27.31 -3.18 -1.10
N ALA A 76 -26.75 -1.96 -1.13
CA ALA A 76 -27.47 -0.76 -1.52
C ALA A 76 -27.96 -0.84 -2.99
N VAL A 77 -27.15 -1.38 -3.89
CA VAL A 77 -27.56 -1.65 -5.28
C VAL A 77 -28.64 -2.73 -5.33
N HIS A 78 -28.49 -3.82 -4.57
CA HIS A 78 -29.46 -4.92 -4.53
C HIS A 78 -30.84 -4.46 -4.03
N LEU A 79 -30.87 -3.60 -3.00
CA LEU A 79 -32.10 -3.00 -2.45
C LEU A 79 -32.65 -1.83 -3.28
N LYS A 80 -32.01 -1.50 -4.41
CA LYS A 80 -32.37 -0.37 -5.30
C LYS A 80 -32.30 1.00 -4.62
N TRP A 81 -31.47 1.15 -3.59
CA TRP A 81 -31.13 2.45 -2.99
C TRP A 81 -30.11 3.21 -3.83
N ALA A 82 -29.26 2.49 -4.54
CA ALA A 82 -28.38 3.02 -5.56
C ALA A 82 -28.77 2.46 -6.94
N PRO A 83 -28.64 3.25 -8.02
CA PRO A 83 -28.84 2.76 -9.38
C PRO A 83 -27.73 1.77 -9.72
N GLY A 84 -28.09 0.72 -10.47
CA GLY A 84 -27.17 -0.31 -10.90
C GLY A 84 -27.92 -1.55 -11.39
N THR A 85 -27.19 -2.44 -12.07
CA THR A 85 -27.75 -3.75 -12.47
C THR A 85 -27.45 -4.80 -11.40
N PRO A 86 -28.16 -5.94 -11.37
CA PRO A 86 -27.84 -7.05 -10.47
C PRO A 86 -26.38 -7.53 -10.58
N GLU A 87 -25.78 -7.42 -11.76
CA GLU A 87 -24.35 -7.72 -11.99
C GLU A 87 -23.43 -6.82 -11.15
N HIS A 88 -23.79 -5.55 -10.95
CA HIS A 88 -23.00 -4.61 -10.15
C HIS A 88 -22.94 -5.06 -8.69
N ALA A 89 -24.09 -5.48 -8.13
CA ALA A 89 -24.17 -6.00 -6.77
C ALA A 89 -23.38 -7.30 -6.61
N GLN A 90 -23.48 -8.22 -7.58
CA GLN A 90 -22.73 -9.49 -7.58
C GLN A 90 -21.22 -9.26 -7.60
N ILE A 91 -20.74 -8.36 -8.47
CA ILE A 91 -19.31 -8.00 -8.54
C ILE A 91 -18.86 -7.35 -7.22
N ALA A 92 -19.64 -6.42 -6.67
CA ALA A 92 -19.32 -5.78 -5.39
C ALA A 92 -19.20 -6.81 -4.26
N TRP A 93 -20.15 -7.75 -4.14
CA TRP A 93 -20.08 -8.82 -3.15
C TRP A 93 -18.92 -9.80 -3.37
N ALA A 94 -18.61 -10.13 -4.62
CA ALA A 94 -17.46 -10.98 -4.94
C ALA A 94 -16.13 -10.31 -4.51
N VAL A 95 -15.96 -9.03 -4.83
CA VAL A 95 -14.80 -8.23 -4.41
C VAL A 95 -14.75 -8.13 -2.88
N ALA A 96 -15.88 -7.82 -2.24
CA ALA A 96 -15.96 -7.77 -0.78
C ALA A 96 -15.57 -9.10 -0.14
N ALA A 97 -16.05 -10.23 -0.65
CA ALA A 97 -15.70 -11.56 -0.16
C ALA A 97 -14.19 -11.81 -0.26
N VAL A 98 -13.57 -11.51 -1.41
CA VAL A 98 -12.11 -11.64 -1.60
C VAL A 98 -11.34 -10.77 -0.60
N VAL A 99 -11.76 -9.52 -0.39
CA VAL A 99 -11.12 -8.58 0.54
C VAL A 99 -11.27 -9.04 2.00
N LEU A 100 -12.44 -9.54 2.38
CA LEU A 100 -12.69 -10.08 3.72
C LEU A 100 -11.88 -11.35 3.97
N VAL A 101 -11.79 -12.25 2.99
CA VAL A 101 -10.91 -13.44 3.07
C VAL A 101 -9.44 -13.02 3.16
N ALA A 102 -9.01 -11.99 2.42
CA ALA A 102 -7.63 -11.50 2.51
C ALA A 102 -7.27 -11.06 3.95
N ALA A 103 -8.23 -10.63 4.76
CA ALA A 103 -7.99 -10.25 6.15
C ALA A 103 -7.54 -11.41 7.06
N ILE A 104 -7.83 -12.68 6.71
CA ILE A 104 -7.36 -13.87 7.45
C ILE A 104 -6.07 -14.47 6.87
N VAL A 105 -5.71 -14.12 5.64
CA VAL A 105 -4.52 -14.61 4.93
C VAL A 105 -3.22 -13.99 5.50
N PRO A 106 -2.05 -14.68 5.42
CA PRO A 106 -0.74 -14.13 5.81
C PRO A 106 -0.40 -12.79 5.15
N TYR A 107 0.46 -11.99 5.80
CA TYR A 107 0.69 -10.57 5.45
C TYR A 107 1.07 -10.35 3.97
N LYS A 108 1.99 -11.15 3.44
CA LYS A 108 2.46 -11.06 2.03
C LYS A 108 1.34 -11.37 1.03
N ALA A 109 0.69 -12.53 1.19
CA ALA A 109 -0.39 -12.96 0.31
C ALA A 109 -1.62 -12.04 0.42
N ARG A 110 -1.90 -11.49 1.61
CA ARG A 110 -2.96 -10.48 1.82
C ARG A 110 -2.73 -9.24 0.95
N GLY A 111 -1.51 -8.71 0.90
CA GLY A 111 -1.18 -7.55 0.07
C GLY A 111 -1.52 -7.80 -1.41
N ALA A 112 -1.02 -8.92 -1.96
CA ALA A 112 -1.28 -9.31 -3.33
C ALA A 112 -2.77 -9.48 -3.64
N LEU A 113 -3.53 -10.20 -2.79
CA LEU A 113 -4.96 -10.41 -2.98
C LEU A 113 -5.74 -9.08 -3.03
N ILE A 114 -5.42 -8.14 -2.14
CA ILE A 114 -6.10 -6.85 -2.09
C ILE A 114 -5.77 -5.99 -3.32
N VAL A 115 -4.49 -5.95 -3.73
CA VAL A 115 -4.10 -5.24 -4.96
C VAL A 115 -4.84 -5.81 -6.16
N LEU A 116 -4.85 -7.14 -6.31
CA LEU A 116 -5.52 -7.81 -7.43
C LEU A 116 -7.03 -7.54 -7.44
N ALA A 117 -7.69 -7.66 -6.28
CA ALA A 117 -9.11 -7.37 -6.16
C ALA A 117 -9.44 -5.90 -6.51
N GLY A 118 -8.62 -4.96 -6.02
CA GLY A 118 -8.81 -3.54 -6.31
C GLY A 118 -8.54 -3.20 -7.79
N LEU A 119 -7.45 -3.69 -8.37
CA LEU A 119 -7.12 -3.49 -9.78
C LEU A 119 -8.15 -4.13 -10.71
N ALA A 120 -8.66 -5.33 -10.38
CA ALA A 120 -9.73 -5.95 -11.14
C ALA A 120 -11.02 -5.12 -11.10
N THR A 121 -11.36 -4.54 -9.94
CA THR A 121 -12.54 -3.68 -9.78
C THR A 121 -12.40 -2.39 -10.61
N ILE A 122 -11.22 -1.75 -10.56
CA ILE A 122 -10.90 -0.59 -11.41
C ILE A 122 -11.00 -0.95 -12.89
N ALA A 123 -10.39 -2.06 -13.31
CA ALA A 123 -10.40 -2.48 -14.71
C ALA A 123 -11.83 -2.69 -15.20
N LEU A 124 -12.68 -3.37 -14.43
CA LEU A 124 -14.10 -3.53 -14.74
C LEU A 124 -14.81 -2.16 -14.87
N GLY A 125 -14.55 -1.23 -13.96
CA GLY A 125 -15.10 0.13 -14.01
C GLY A 125 -14.71 0.90 -15.27
N LEU A 126 -13.44 0.79 -15.70
CA LEU A 126 -12.96 1.40 -16.95
C LEU A 126 -13.66 0.83 -18.19
N PHE A 127 -14.17 -0.41 -18.12
CA PHE A 127 -15.00 -1.03 -19.16
C PHE A 127 -16.51 -0.84 -18.95
N GLY A 128 -16.92 0.05 -18.04
CA GLY A 128 -18.33 0.32 -17.77
C GLY A 128 -19.06 -0.83 -17.07
N ARG A 129 -18.35 -1.66 -16.31
CA ARG A 129 -18.91 -2.79 -15.57
C ARG A 129 -18.67 -2.68 -14.07
N GLY A 130 -19.54 -3.33 -13.30
CA GLY A 130 -19.40 -3.44 -11.86
C GLY A 130 -19.64 -2.12 -11.13
N PRO A 131 -19.34 -2.04 -9.83
CA PRO A 131 -19.70 -0.88 -8.99
C PRO A 131 -19.03 0.45 -9.38
N LEU A 132 -18.09 0.42 -10.33
CA LEU A 132 -17.39 1.57 -10.90
C LEU A 132 -17.81 1.85 -12.36
N ALA A 133 -18.95 1.33 -12.83
CA ALA A 133 -19.36 1.48 -14.23
C ALA A 133 -19.48 2.95 -14.68
N ASP A 134 -19.91 3.85 -13.79
CA ASP A 134 -20.03 5.29 -14.07
C ASP A 134 -18.72 6.07 -13.86
N LEU A 135 -17.58 5.37 -13.80
CA LEU A 135 -16.26 6.02 -13.71
C LEU A 135 -15.93 6.77 -15.01
N VAL A 136 -16.17 6.13 -16.15
CA VAL A 136 -15.98 6.73 -17.48
C VAL A 136 -17.33 7.21 -17.98
N VAL A 137 -17.53 8.53 -18.02
CA VAL A 137 -18.76 9.12 -18.58
C VAL A 137 -18.50 9.44 -20.05
N PRO A 138 -19.16 8.75 -21.00
CA PRO A 138 -18.95 8.99 -22.42
C PRO A 138 -19.14 10.47 -22.76
N LYS A 139 -18.28 11.01 -23.64
CA LYS A 139 -18.21 12.42 -24.09
C LYS A 139 -17.57 13.40 -23.10
N ILE A 140 -17.36 13.01 -21.84
CA ILE A 140 -16.83 13.92 -20.81
C ILE A 140 -15.43 13.52 -20.41
N THR A 141 -15.23 12.24 -20.09
CA THR A 141 -13.92 11.73 -19.72
C THR A 141 -13.44 10.67 -20.69
N SER A 142 -12.15 10.68 -20.97
CA SER A 142 -11.48 9.62 -21.71
C SER A 142 -10.92 8.58 -20.73
N VAL A 143 -10.79 7.34 -21.20
CA VAL A 143 -10.20 6.26 -20.40
C VAL A 143 -8.79 6.62 -19.91
N GLY A 144 -8.00 7.30 -20.73
CA GLY A 144 -6.66 7.76 -20.35
C GLY A 144 -6.66 8.74 -19.17
N VAL A 145 -7.65 9.64 -19.12
CA VAL A 145 -7.83 10.56 -17.99
C VAL A 145 -8.15 9.78 -16.72
N GLU A 146 -9.06 8.80 -16.76
CA GLU A 146 -9.39 8.00 -15.57
C GLU A 146 -8.21 7.14 -15.11
N ILE A 147 -7.44 6.54 -16.05
CA ILE A 147 -6.22 5.80 -15.71
C ILE A 147 -5.23 6.70 -14.96
N SER A 148 -4.99 7.92 -15.46
CA SER A 148 -4.08 8.85 -14.79
C SER A 148 -4.53 9.20 -13.37
N ARG A 149 -5.84 9.41 -13.17
CA ARG A 149 -6.42 9.69 -11.84
C ARG A 149 -6.28 8.50 -10.91
N VAL A 150 -6.58 7.30 -11.40
CA VAL A 150 -6.46 6.07 -10.61
C VAL A 150 -5.00 5.84 -10.20
N LEU A 151 -4.04 6.05 -11.10
CA LEU A 151 -2.63 5.94 -10.78
C LEU A 151 -2.22 6.95 -9.71
N ALA A 152 -2.64 8.22 -9.85
CA ALA A 152 -2.42 9.24 -8.84
C ALA A 152 -3.06 8.87 -7.49
N ALA A 153 -4.32 8.41 -7.49
CA ALA A 153 -5.08 8.06 -6.29
C ALA A 153 -4.64 6.74 -5.62
N THR A 154 -3.71 5.99 -6.22
CA THR A 154 -3.23 4.71 -5.67
C THR A 154 -1.74 4.73 -5.37
N VAL A 155 -0.91 5.12 -6.33
CA VAL A 155 0.55 5.05 -6.22
C VAL A 155 1.08 6.16 -5.32
N LEU A 156 0.59 7.39 -5.45
CA LEU A 156 1.04 8.51 -4.62
C LEU A 156 0.70 8.29 -3.13
N PRO A 157 -0.53 7.92 -2.73
CA PRO A 157 -0.82 7.54 -1.35
C PRO A 157 0.03 6.38 -0.84
N ALA A 158 0.28 5.35 -1.66
CA ALA A 158 1.11 4.22 -1.26
C ALA A 158 2.56 4.65 -0.97
N ALA A 159 3.11 5.53 -1.81
CA ALA A 159 4.44 6.11 -1.63
C ALA A 159 4.50 7.01 -0.38
N LEU A 160 3.46 7.79 -0.10
CA LEU A 160 3.36 8.61 1.12
C LEU A 160 3.29 7.75 2.39
N LEU A 161 2.51 6.68 2.39
CA LEU A 161 2.47 5.72 3.51
C LEU A 161 3.83 5.05 3.70
N PHE A 162 4.50 4.68 2.60
CA PHE A 162 5.84 4.11 2.64
C PHE A 162 6.85 5.10 3.22
N ARG A 163 6.81 6.37 2.78
CA ARG A 163 7.62 7.47 3.30
C ARG A 163 7.37 7.75 4.78
N ALA A 164 6.12 7.68 5.23
CA ALA A 164 5.74 7.89 6.63
C ALA A 164 6.39 6.85 7.56
N ARG A 165 6.53 5.61 7.09
CA ARG A 165 7.07 4.49 7.88
C ARG A 165 8.58 4.35 7.75
N TYR A 166 9.12 4.42 6.54
CA TYR A 166 10.55 4.26 6.28
C TYR A 166 11.24 5.61 6.13
N ARG A 167 11.22 6.41 7.20
CA ARG A 167 11.57 7.84 7.13
C ARG A 167 13.06 8.13 6.87
N ALA A 168 13.96 7.22 7.27
CA ALA A 168 15.40 7.36 7.05
C ALA A 168 15.85 6.74 5.71
N TYR A 169 15.02 5.90 5.09
CA TYR A 169 15.40 5.15 3.91
C TYR A 169 15.36 6.02 2.64
N ARG A 170 16.49 6.13 1.93
CA ARG A 170 16.59 6.91 0.67
C ARG A 170 15.60 6.42 -0.40
N GLY A 171 15.38 5.11 -0.49
CA GLY A 171 14.43 4.53 -1.43
C GLY A 171 12.99 5.00 -1.23
N ALA A 172 12.62 5.43 -0.01
CA ALA A 172 11.29 6.00 0.24
C ALA A 172 11.08 7.35 -0.44
N ARG A 173 12.14 8.16 -0.61
CA ARG A 173 12.08 9.39 -1.40
C ARG A 173 11.94 9.09 -2.88
N ILE A 174 12.64 8.07 -3.38
CA ILE A 174 12.53 7.62 -4.78
C ILE A 174 11.11 7.15 -5.07
N ALA A 175 10.51 6.34 -4.19
CA ALA A 175 9.11 5.91 -4.33
C ALA A 175 8.15 7.11 -4.40
N LEU A 176 8.38 8.15 -3.58
CA LEU A 176 7.57 9.38 -3.61
C LEU A 176 7.75 10.17 -4.91
N ILE A 177 8.99 10.28 -5.43
CA ILE A 177 9.26 10.91 -6.74
C ILE A 177 8.49 10.17 -7.84
N VAL A 178 8.55 8.84 -7.87
CA VAL A 178 7.82 8.02 -8.85
C VAL A 178 6.31 8.26 -8.72
N GLY A 179 5.77 8.26 -7.50
CA GLY A 179 4.36 8.55 -7.26
C GLY A 179 3.93 9.94 -7.76
N LEU A 180 4.77 10.97 -7.57
CA LEU A 180 4.51 12.32 -8.05
C LEU A 180 4.59 12.42 -9.57
N VAL A 181 5.59 11.80 -10.21
CA VAL A 181 5.72 11.75 -11.67
C VAL A 181 4.49 11.10 -12.29
N LEU A 182 4.02 9.98 -11.73
CA LEU A 182 2.81 9.31 -12.19
C LEU A 182 1.53 10.12 -11.94
N ALA A 183 1.53 11.07 -10.99
CA ALA A 183 0.42 11.97 -10.74
C ALA A 183 0.40 13.20 -11.67
N VAL A 184 1.48 13.50 -12.41
CA VAL A 184 1.56 14.67 -13.30
C VAL A 184 0.43 14.71 -14.34
N PRO A 185 0.12 13.62 -15.08
CA PRO A 185 -0.95 13.69 -16.08
C PRO A 185 -2.31 13.99 -15.44
N ALA A 186 -2.58 13.44 -14.25
CA ALA A 186 -3.80 13.75 -13.50
C ALA A 186 -3.86 15.21 -13.05
N ALA A 187 -2.73 15.77 -12.59
CA ALA A 187 -2.62 17.18 -12.21
C ALA A 187 -2.83 18.13 -13.40
N VAL A 188 -2.28 17.81 -14.57
CA VAL A 188 -2.51 18.57 -15.80
C VAL A 188 -3.99 18.57 -16.17
N HIS A 189 -4.64 17.40 -16.16
CA HIS A 189 -6.07 17.31 -16.43
C HIS A 189 -6.91 18.09 -15.40
N ALA A 190 -6.58 17.99 -14.11
CA ALA A 190 -7.25 18.77 -13.07
C ALA A 190 -7.04 20.28 -13.30
N GLY A 191 -5.84 20.72 -13.73
CA GLY A 191 -5.55 22.12 -14.04
C GLY A 191 -6.38 22.67 -15.19
N LEU A 192 -6.58 21.86 -16.25
CA LEU A 192 -7.49 22.22 -17.34
C LEU A 192 -8.94 22.37 -16.85
N VAL A 193 -9.41 21.46 -15.98
CA VAL A 193 -10.75 21.56 -15.37
C VAL A 193 -10.86 22.79 -14.47
N VAL A 194 -9.81 23.16 -13.73
CA VAL A 194 -9.80 24.40 -12.93
C VAL A 194 -9.88 25.64 -13.83
N ALA A 195 -9.22 25.64 -14.98
CA ALA A 195 -9.22 26.77 -15.90
C ALA A 195 -10.57 26.98 -16.61
N SER A 196 -11.18 25.91 -17.13
CA SER A 196 -12.35 26.02 -18.01
C SER A 196 -13.63 25.37 -17.48
N GLY A 197 -13.56 24.60 -16.39
CA GLY A 197 -14.69 23.86 -15.85
C GLY A 197 -15.68 24.72 -15.06
N PRO A 198 -16.87 24.18 -14.75
CA PRO A 198 -17.85 24.82 -13.86
C PRO A 198 -17.34 24.91 -12.42
N MET A 199 -17.87 25.83 -11.61
CA MET A 199 -17.36 26.15 -10.27
C MET A 199 -17.17 24.92 -9.35
N ALA A 200 -18.13 23.99 -9.34
CA ALA A 200 -18.02 22.77 -8.55
C ALA A 200 -16.86 21.87 -8.98
N ALA A 201 -16.64 21.71 -10.29
CA ALA A 201 -15.52 20.96 -10.84
C ALA A 201 -14.18 21.65 -10.56
N ARG A 202 -14.14 23.00 -10.64
CA ARG A 202 -12.95 23.77 -10.27
C ARG A 202 -12.57 23.55 -8.82
N LEU A 203 -13.54 23.53 -7.91
CA LEU A 203 -13.29 23.31 -6.48
C LEU A 203 -12.69 21.93 -6.23
N THR A 204 -13.29 20.86 -6.78
CA THR A 204 -12.83 19.48 -6.54
C THR A 204 -11.50 19.19 -7.23
N SER A 205 -11.32 19.65 -8.47
CA SER A 205 -10.05 19.52 -9.18
C SER A 205 -8.95 20.38 -8.53
N GLY A 206 -9.30 21.55 -7.99
CA GLY A 206 -8.41 22.36 -7.17
C GLY A 206 -7.98 21.64 -5.89
N LEU A 207 -8.89 20.96 -5.20
CA LEU A 207 -8.57 20.12 -4.04
C LEU A 207 -7.65 18.95 -4.41
N ALA A 208 -7.85 18.32 -5.58
CA ALA A 208 -6.95 17.29 -6.07
C ALA A 208 -5.52 17.84 -6.31
N ILE A 209 -5.38 19.00 -6.97
CA ILE A 209 -4.08 19.67 -7.16
C ILE A 209 -3.45 20.01 -5.82
N LEU A 210 -4.19 20.61 -4.89
CA LEU A 210 -3.70 20.95 -3.56
C LEU A 210 -3.23 19.71 -2.80
N SER A 211 -3.93 18.57 -2.93
CA SER A 211 -3.52 17.31 -2.30
C SER A 211 -2.22 16.76 -2.88
N ILE A 212 -2.02 16.89 -4.21
CA ILE A 212 -0.77 16.50 -4.87
C ILE A 212 0.38 17.41 -4.43
N LEU A 213 0.16 18.74 -4.39
CA LEU A 213 1.16 19.69 -3.91
C LEU A 213 1.50 19.48 -2.44
N ALA A 214 0.51 19.20 -1.59
CA ALA A 214 0.72 18.89 -0.19
C ALA A 214 1.52 17.60 0.01
N SER A 215 1.48 16.67 -0.95
CA SER A 215 2.30 15.46 -0.94
C SER A 215 3.81 15.77 -1.02
N CYS A 216 4.20 16.95 -1.51
CA CYS A 216 5.60 17.42 -1.48
C CYS A 216 6.13 17.62 -0.04
N ILE A 217 5.24 17.81 0.95
CA ILE A 217 5.62 17.83 2.37
C ILE A 217 6.29 16.50 2.77
N GLY A 218 6.00 15.41 2.07
CA GLY A 218 6.67 14.12 2.25
C GLY A 218 8.19 14.15 1.99
N PHE A 219 8.72 15.17 1.31
CA PHE A 219 10.18 15.34 1.12
C PHE A 219 10.89 15.99 2.30
N MET A 220 10.16 16.60 3.23
CA MET A 220 10.75 17.20 4.41
C MET A 220 11.43 16.15 5.31
N GLY A 221 12.19 16.62 6.30
CA GLY A 221 12.96 15.79 7.22
C GLY A 221 12.10 14.81 8.03
N ALA A 222 12.76 13.85 8.68
CA ALA A 222 12.12 12.76 9.43
C ALA A 222 11.16 13.20 10.56
N GLY A 223 11.24 14.47 11.00
CA GLY A 223 10.35 15.04 12.01
C GLY A 223 8.95 15.41 11.51
N THR A 224 8.79 15.74 10.22
CA THR A 224 7.50 16.20 9.66
C THR A 224 6.81 15.16 8.79
N THR A 225 7.47 14.02 8.52
CA THR A 225 6.93 12.94 7.68
C THR A 225 5.71 12.23 8.27
N GLY A 226 5.42 12.43 9.56
CA GLY A 226 4.23 11.87 10.23
C GLY A 226 2.92 12.31 9.58
N ALA A 227 2.87 13.53 9.01
CA ALA A 227 1.69 14.04 8.30
C ALA A 227 1.42 13.32 6.97
N SER A 228 2.38 12.56 6.42
CA SER A 228 2.22 11.89 5.12
C SER A 228 1.06 10.88 5.10
N THR A 229 0.70 10.30 6.26
CA THR A 229 -0.47 9.42 6.35
C THR A 229 -1.78 10.19 6.16
N ALA A 230 -1.89 11.38 6.74
CA ALA A 230 -3.05 12.25 6.54
C ALA A 230 -3.14 12.69 5.07
N TRP A 231 -2.01 13.10 4.48
CA TRP A 231 -1.98 13.46 3.06
C TRP A 231 -2.33 12.31 2.12
N ALA A 232 -1.92 11.09 2.43
CA ALA A 232 -2.31 9.91 1.67
C ALA A 232 -3.85 9.73 1.66
N VAL A 233 -4.51 9.93 2.80
CA VAL A 233 -5.97 9.91 2.90
C VAL A 233 -6.59 11.07 2.12
N THR A 234 -6.06 12.28 2.26
CA THR A 234 -6.54 13.47 1.54
C THR A 234 -6.50 13.26 0.02
N VAL A 235 -5.43 12.66 -0.52
CA VAL A 235 -5.31 12.37 -1.96
C VAL A 235 -6.43 11.41 -2.41
N VAL A 236 -6.62 10.29 -1.69
CA VAL A 236 -7.69 9.31 -2.04
C VAL A 236 -9.08 9.96 -2.00
N VAL A 237 -9.35 10.75 -0.95
CA VAL A 237 -10.64 11.44 -0.78
C VAL A 237 -10.83 12.51 -1.85
N ALA A 238 -9.80 13.31 -2.16
CA ALA A 238 -9.90 14.38 -3.16
C ALA A 238 -10.24 13.83 -4.55
N PHE A 239 -9.57 12.75 -4.98
CA PHE A 239 -9.87 12.12 -6.27
C PHE A 239 -11.25 11.47 -6.31
N GLY A 240 -11.67 10.79 -5.24
CA GLY A 240 -13.03 10.24 -5.18
C GLY A 240 -14.12 11.31 -5.14
N ALA A 241 -13.87 12.43 -4.45
CA ALA A 241 -14.81 13.56 -4.38
C ALA A 241 -14.94 14.25 -5.73
N ASP A 242 -13.83 14.38 -6.48
CA ASP A 242 -13.86 14.90 -7.84
C ASP A 242 -14.72 14.03 -8.78
N VAL A 243 -14.71 12.71 -8.60
CA VAL A 243 -15.63 11.81 -9.33
C VAL A 243 -17.07 11.96 -8.84
N ALA A 244 -17.31 12.00 -7.52
CA ALA A 244 -18.65 12.05 -6.95
C ALA A 244 -19.41 13.34 -7.33
N VAL A 245 -18.72 14.47 -7.38
CA VAL A 245 -19.32 15.79 -7.66
C VAL A 245 -19.63 15.99 -9.14
N ARG A 246 -19.18 15.09 -10.05
CA ARG A 246 -19.45 15.25 -11.49
C ARG A 246 -20.92 15.42 -11.81
N ALA A 247 -21.76 14.65 -11.13
CA ALA A 247 -23.20 14.71 -11.28
C ALA A 247 -23.80 16.10 -11.08
N VAL A 248 -23.28 16.84 -10.09
CA VAL A 248 -23.82 18.15 -9.69
C VAL A 248 -23.64 19.15 -10.82
N TRP A 249 -22.47 19.16 -11.47
CA TRP A 249 -22.21 20.13 -12.54
C TRP A 249 -22.65 19.67 -13.92
N MET A 250 -22.84 18.37 -14.13
CA MET A 250 -23.46 17.83 -15.34
C MET A 250 -24.97 18.11 -15.41
N ASN A 251 -25.57 18.69 -14.36
CA ASN A 251 -27.03 18.77 -14.18
C ASN A 251 -27.69 17.41 -14.43
N ALA A 252 -27.02 16.35 -13.98
CA ALA A 252 -27.50 15.01 -14.15
C ALA A 252 -28.80 14.84 -13.36
N GLY A 253 -29.81 14.18 -13.94
CA GLY A 253 -31.02 13.85 -13.19
C GLY A 253 -30.69 13.04 -11.93
N ASN A 254 -31.56 13.08 -10.91
CA ASN A 254 -31.29 12.49 -9.59
C ASN A 254 -30.69 11.08 -9.63
N GLN A 255 -31.15 10.22 -10.55
CA GLN A 255 -30.62 8.85 -10.69
C GLN A 255 -29.16 8.82 -11.16
N ALA A 256 -28.82 9.53 -12.23
CA ALA A 256 -27.43 9.66 -12.67
C ALA A 256 -26.57 10.38 -11.61
N GLY A 257 -27.20 11.26 -10.81
CA GLY A 257 -26.60 11.86 -9.64
C GLY A 257 -26.12 10.86 -8.59
N ILE A 258 -27.03 10.00 -8.14
CA ILE A 258 -26.74 8.96 -7.14
C ILE A 258 -25.71 7.96 -7.70
N ALA A 259 -25.80 7.59 -8.98
CA ALA A 259 -24.87 6.68 -9.65
C ALA A 259 -23.42 7.20 -9.59
N GLN A 260 -23.24 8.48 -9.93
CA GLN A 260 -21.93 9.12 -9.94
C GLN A 260 -21.34 9.27 -8.54
N VAL A 261 -22.16 9.63 -7.54
CA VAL A 261 -21.73 9.69 -6.14
C VAL A 261 -21.30 8.31 -5.66
N HIS A 262 -22.08 7.27 -5.98
CA HIS A 262 -21.75 5.89 -5.67
C HIS A 262 -20.42 5.47 -6.33
N ALA A 263 -20.20 5.78 -7.61
CA ALA A 263 -18.95 5.51 -8.30
C ALA A 263 -17.75 6.25 -7.66
N GLY A 264 -17.93 7.51 -7.23
CA GLY A 264 -16.90 8.26 -6.51
C GLY A 264 -16.53 7.63 -5.16
N VAL A 265 -17.53 7.21 -4.37
CA VAL A 265 -17.30 6.49 -3.11
C VAL A 265 -16.60 5.16 -3.35
N MET A 266 -17.07 4.39 -4.33
CA MET A 266 -16.44 3.11 -4.71
C MET A 266 -15.00 3.29 -5.19
N LEU A 267 -14.70 4.40 -5.86
CA LEU A 267 -13.34 4.74 -6.27
C LEU A 267 -12.46 4.98 -5.04
N MET A 268 -12.93 5.75 -4.04
CA MET A 268 -12.19 5.95 -2.78
C MET A 268 -11.86 4.62 -2.11
N LEU A 269 -12.86 3.74 -1.95
CA LEU A 269 -12.70 2.43 -1.29
C LEU A 269 -11.70 1.56 -2.05
N THR A 270 -11.83 1.50 -3.37
CA THR A 270 -10.97 0.67 -4.23
C THR A 270 -9.54 1.20 -4.28
N CYS A 271 -9.36 2.52 -4.40
CA CYS A 271 -8.04 3.16 -4.37
C CYS A 271 -7.37 3.00 -3.00
N ALA A 272 -8.12 3.08 -1.89
CA ALA A 272 -7.59 2.81 -0.56
C ALA A 272 -7.10 1.36 -0.41
N LEU A 273 -7.84 0.39 -0.96
CA LEU A 273 -7.42 -1.02 -0.98
C LEU A 273 -6.12 -1.21 -1.77
N VAL A 274 -6.07 -0.71 -3.01
CA VAL A 274 -4.86 -0.79 -3.85
C VAL A 274 -3.69 -0.09 -3.17
N THR A 275 -3.91 1.08 -2.56
CA THR A 275 -2.91 1.82 -1.78
C THR A 275 -2.33 0.97 -0.66
N ILE A 276 -3.18 0.33 0.17
CA ILE A 276 -2.74 -0.54 1.27
C ILE A 276 -1.94 -1.73 0.72
N GLY A 277 -2.40 -2.31 -0.38
CA GLY A 277 -1.74 -3.45 -1.01
C GLY A 277 -0.37 -3.10 -1.60
N LEU A 278 -0.26 -1.96 -2.30
CA LEU A 278 0.99 -1.43 -2.84
C LEU A 278 1.96 -1.06 -1.71
N PHE A 279 1.48 -0.40 -0.65
CA PHE A 279 2.29 -0.10 0.53
C PHE A 279 2.90 -1.38 1.14
N LYS A 280 2.12 -2.47 1.25
CA LYS A 280 2.62 -3.76 1.73
C LYS A 280 3.64 -4.37 0.76
N GLY A 281 3.41 -4.26 -0.54
CA GLY A 281 4.36 -4.69 -1.57
C GLY A 281 5.71 -3.99 -1.38
N LEU A 282 5.70 -2.66 -1.34
CA LEU A 282 6.89 -1.83 -1.10
C LEU A 282 7.58 -2.18 0.22
N ALA A 283 6.83 -2.30 1.32
CA ALA A 283 7.37 -2.70 2.62
C ALA A 283 8.02 -4.08 2.54
N SER A 284 7.39 -5.07 1.89
CA SER A 284 7.95 -6.41 1.78
C SER A 284 9.22 -6.51 0.94
N LEU A 285 9.36 -5.64 -0.06
CA LEU A 285 10.52 -5.60 -0.95
C LEU A 285 11.70 -4.87 -0.30
N PHE A 286 11.44 -3.76 0.41
CA PHE A 286 12.50 -2.86 0.88
C PHE A 286 12.74 -2.88 2.40
N ALA A 287 11.95 -3.60 3.20
CA ALA A 287 12.13 -3.62 4.66
C ALA A 287 13.50 -4.18 5.08
N VAL A 288 14.05 -5.14 4.34
CA VAL A 288 15.38 -5.71 4.62
C VAL A 288 16.46 -4.65 4.40
N ASP A 289 16.46 -3.99 3.25
CA ASP A 289 17.42 -2.94 2.91
C ASP A 289 17.31 -1.73 3.84
N ALA A 290 16.08 -1.34 4.20
CA ALA A 290 15.84 -0.22 5.10
C ALA A 290 16.44 -0.45 6.50
N ARG A 291 16.53 -1.71 6.97
CA ARG A 291 17.16 -2.06 8.26
C ARG A 291 18.68 -1.96 8.24
N LEU A 292 19.32 -2.16 7.09
CA LEU A 292 20.77 -2.11 6.98
C LEU A 292 21.31 -0.68 7.06
N VAL A 293 20.56 0.28 6.52
CA VAL A 293 20.98 1.70 6.44
C VAL A 293 21.04 2.36 7.82
N ASP A 294 20.15 1.99 8.75
CA ASP A 294 20.10 2.60 10.10
C ASP A 294 21.27 2.20 11.01
N VAL A 295 21.96 1.10 10.69
CA VAL A 295 23.04 0.55 11.54
C VAL A 295 24.40 1.18 11.23
N LEU A 296 24.57 1.65 9.99
CA LEU A 296 25.85 2.15 9.48
C LEU A 296 25.95 3.68 9.50
N GLY A 297 24.84 4.38 9.75
CA GLY A 297 24.86 5.80 10.10
C GLY A 297 25.38 6.01 11.53
N LYS A 298 26.50 5.39 11.88
CA LYS A 298 27.31 5.86 13.01
C LYS A 298 27.72 7.27 12.66
N GLU A 299 27.41 8.19 13.56
CA GLU A 299 28.02 9.51 13.65
C GLU A 299 29.48 9.38 13.21
N GLU A 300 29.87 10.12 12.16
CA GLU A 300 31.28 10.39 11.92
C GLU A 300 31.81 10.88 13.26
N GLU A 301 32.60 10.01 13.91
CA GLU A 301 33.23 10.29 15.18
C GLU A 301 33.93 11.64 15.00
N PRO A 302 33.55 12.69 15.76
CA PRO A 302 34.03 14.04 15.51
C PRO A 302 35.54 13.98 15.46
N ASN A 303 36.09 14.26 14.28
CA ASN A 303 37.52 14.11 14.04
C ASN A 303 38.23 15.06 15.02
N PRO A 304 38.93 14.56 16.05
CA PRO A 304 39.53 15.42 17.06
C PRO A 304 40.60 16.36 16.48
N ALA A 305 41.02 16.12 15.23
CA ALA A 305 41.89 17.01 14.49
C ALA A 305 41.22 18.33 14.03
N SER A 306 39.89 18.44 13.98
CA SER A 306 39.23 19.71 13.59
C SER A 306 39.07 20.70 14.75
N GLU A 307 39.17 20.26 16.00
CA GLU A 307 39.10 21.16 17.17
C GLU A 307 40.46 21.75 17.57
N ALA A 308 41.57 21.22 17.04
CA ALA A 308 42.92 21.71 17.37
C ALA A 308 43.35 22.98 16.60
N GLY A 309 42.53 23.48 15.67
CA GLY A 309 42.91 24.54 14.72
C GLY A 309 42.35 25.95 14.97
N GLU A 310 41.37 26.12 15.87
CA GLU A 310 40.65 27.41 16.04
C GLU A 310 41.08 28.24 17.26
N GLY A 311 42.19 27.88 17.92
CA GLY A 311 42.71 28.57 19.10
C GLY A 311 44.01 29.33 18.86
N SER A 312 44.05 30.27 17.92
CA SER A 312 45.16 31.22 17.76
C SER A 312 44.73 32.37 16.85
N ASP A 313 44.18 33.44 17.42
CA ASP A 313 44.37 34.84 16.99
C ASP A 313 43.87 35.81 18.08
#